data_AF-A0ABD1NCG5-F1
#
_entry.id   AF-A0ABD1NCG5-F1
#
_cell.length_a   1.000
_cell.length_b   1.000
_cell.length_c   1.000
_cell.angle_alpha   90.00
_cell.angle_beta   90.00
_cell.angle_gamma   90.00
#
_symmetry.space_group_name_H-M   'P 1'
#
loop_
_entity.id
_entity.type
_entity.pdbx_description
1 polymer ?
#
loop_
_entity_poly.entity_id
_entity_poly.type
_entity_poly.pdbx_seq_one_letter_code
_entity_poly.pdbx_strand_id
1 'polypeptide(L)'
;MENMPASSALTENYPRFKAETIGKNKSIYDQIESLAKKHQCTPSQLALAWVLHQGNDVVPIPGTSKIKNLDQNIGALSLKFTENDLREISEAVPIDDVAGSRNYTGSDNQSWVFANTPPKDTRAST
;
A
#
# COMPACT_ATOMS: atom_id res chain seq x y z
N MET A 1 4.21 -9.50 10.50
CA MET A 1 5.13 -8.61 9.76
C MET A 1 5.16 -9.07 8.31
N GLU A 2 4.69 -8.22 7.41
CA GLU A 2 4.76 -8.47 5.98
C GLU A 2 6.22 -8.30 5.55
N ASN A 3 6.92 -9.40 5.26
CA ASN A 3 8.30 -9.34 4.77
C ASN A 3 8.27 -8.85 3.33
N MET A 4 8.86 -7.68 3.08
CA MET A 4 9.01 -7.15 1.72
C MET A 4 10.08 -7.97 0.98
N PRO A 5 9.78 -8.50 -0.23
CA PRO A 5 10.77 -9.23 -1.01
C PRO A 5 11.95 -8.33 -1.39
N ALA A 6 13.17 -8.88 -1.35
CA ALA A 6 14.41 -8.13 -1.61
C ALA A 6 14.44 -7.49 -3.01
N SER A 7 13.81 -8.12 -4.01
CA SER A 7 13.61 -7.57 -5.36
C SER A 7 12.13 -7.66 -5.73
N SER A 8 11.53 -6.50 -6.00
CA SER A 8 10.18 -6.35 -6.52
C SER A 8 10.05 -4.99 -7.22
N ALA A 9 9.03 -4.84 -8.05
CA ALA A 9 8.73 -3.56 -8.69
C ALA A 9 8.60 -2.40 -7.69
N LEU A 10 8.19 -2.67 -6.44
CA LEU A 10 8.12 -1.68 -5.36
C LEU A 10 9.51 -1.22 -4.91
N THR A 11 10.38 -2.16 -4.52
CA THR A 11 11.75 -1.84 -4.05
C THR A 11 12.66 -1.33 -5.18
N GLU A 12 12.34 -1.67 -6.43
CA GLU A 12 13.10 -1.25 -7.61
C GLU A 12 12.73 0.14 -8.10
N ASN A 13 11.45 0.50 -8.09
CA ASN A 13 11.00 1.71 -8.81
C ASN A 13 10.45 2.82 -7.91
N TYR A 14 10.31 2.59 -6.60
CA TYR A 14 9.82 3.62 -5.69
C TYR A 14 10.89 3.97 -4.67
N PRO A 15 11.42 5.20 -4.68
CA PRO A 15 12.47 5.64 -3.76
C PRO A 15 12.13 5.43 -2.29
N ARG A 16 10.86 5.51 -1.88
CA ARG A 16 10.43 5.31 -0.48
C ARG A 16 10.63 3.88 0.04
N PHE A 17 10.72 2.90 -0.85
CA PHE A 17 10.88 1.48 -0.51
C PHE A 17 12.29 0.95 -0.80
N LYS A 18 13.25 1.83 -1.08
CA LYS A 18 14.67 1.45 -1.21
C LYS A 18 15.23 1.01 0.14
N ALA A 19 16.21 0.11 0.14
CA ALA A 19 16.83 -0.40 1.38
C ALA A 19 17.36 0.75 2.28
N GLU A 20 17.87 1.82 1.68
CA GLU A 20 18.41 2.99 2.37
C GLU A 20 17.34 3.85 3.07
N THR A 21 16.10 3.89 2.53
CA THR A 21 15.01 4.73 3.04
C THR A 21 14.00 3.95 3.86
N ILE A 22 13.82 2.66 3.58
CA ILE A 22 12.79 1.83 4.20
C ILE A 22 13.00 1.69 5.70
N GLY A 23 14.26 1.67 6.16
CA GLY A 23 14.59 1.67 7.58
C GLY A 23 14.10 2.94 8.29
N LYS A 24 14.17 4.11 7.64
CA LYS A 24 13.64 5.37 8.17
C LYS A 24 12.12 5.37 8.19
N ASN A 25 11.48 4.90 7.12
CA ASN A 25 10.02 4.86 7.01
C ASN A 25 9.39 3.79 7.92
N LYS A 26 10.18 2.84 8.45
CA LYS A 26 9.70 1.81 9.36
C LYS A 26 9.17 2.38 10.68
N SER A 27 9.78 3.44 11.22
CA SER A 27 9.30 4.05 12.47
C SER A 27 7.88 4.60 12.33
N ILE A 28 7.57 5.20 11.18
CA ILE A 28 6.23 5.68 10.84
C ILE A 28 5.24 4.51 10.79
N TYR A 29 5.63 3.41 10.13
CA TYR A 29 4.80 2.21 10.12
C TYR A 29 4.56 1.66 11.53
N ASP A 30 5.58 1.62 12.39
CA ASP A 30 5.46 1.10 13.75
C ASP A 30 4.48 1.96 14.59
N GLN A 31 4.43 3.28 14.37
CA GLN A 31 3.43 4.16 15.00
C GLN A 31 2.02 3.85 14.52
N ILE A 32 1.82 3.69 13.21
CA ILE A 32 0.52 3.32 12.64
C ILE A 32 0.07 1.94 13.11
N GLU A 33 0.98 0.98 13.24
CA GLU A 33 0.68 -0.34 13.77
C GLU A 33 0.26 -0.28 15.24
N SER A 34 0.89 0.58 16.05
CA SER A 34 0.49 0.83 17.43
C SER A 34 -0.92 1.42 17.54
N LEU A 35 -1.24 2.42 16.72
CA LEU A 35 -2.57 3.01 16.66
C LEU A 35 -3.63 2.01 16.17
N ALA A 36 -3.30 1.19 15.17
CA ALA A 36 -4.20 0.16 14.68
C ALA A 36 -4.54 -0.85 15.80
N LYS A 37 -3.54 -1.25 16.59
CA LYS A 37 -3.74 -2.09 17.79
C LYS A 37 -4.61 -1.41 18.85
N LYS A 38 -4.39 -0.12 19.13
CA LYS A 38 -5.23 0.68 20.04
C LYS A 38 -6.71 0.64 19.64
N HIS A 39 -6.99 0.71 18.33
CA HIS A 39 -8.34 0.66 17.77
C HIS A 39 -8.80 -0.75 17.36
N GLN A 40 -8.06 -1.80 17.74
CA GLN A 40 -8.38 -3.21 17.47
C GLN A 40 -8.65 -3.51 15.98
N CYS A 41 -7.90 -2.85 15.09
CA CYS A 41 -8.02 -3.00 13.64
C CYS A 41 -6.66 -3.27 13.00
N THR A 42 -6.68 -3.59 11.71
CA THR A 42 -5.43 -3.70 10.94
C THR A 42 -4.95 -2.32 10.46
N PRO A 43 -3.64 -2.13 10.18
CA PRO A 43 -3.13 -0.87 9.64
C PRO A 43 -3.85 -0.42 8.36
N SER A 44 -4.24 -1.36 7.49
CA SER A 44 -5.01 -1.06 6.28
C SER A 44 -6.42 -0.58 6.60
N GLN A 45 -7.08 -1.17 7.59
CA GLN A 45 -8.39 -0.72 8.06
C GLN A 45 -8.31 0.67 8.69
N LEU A 46 -7.29 0.94 9.53
CA LEU A 46 -7.07 2.25 10.12
C LEU A 46 -6.91 3.33 9.05
N ALA A 47 -6.08 3.08 8.04
CA ALA A 47 -5.87 4.01 6.93
C ALA A 47 -7.15 4.27 6.13
N LEU A 48 -7.90 3.21 5.78
CA LEU A 48 -9.15 3.35 5.02
C LEU A 48 -10.22 4.07 5.84
N ALA A 49 -10.34 3.76 7.13
CA ALA A 49 -11.28 4.42 8.02
C ALA A 49 -10.93 5.91 8.22
N TRP A 50 -9.65 6.26 8.32
CA TRP A 50 -9.23 7.66 8.36
C TRP A 50 -9.68 8.44 7.11
N VAL A 51 -9.54 7.83 5.91
CA VAL A 51 -10.02 8.44 4.65
C VAL A 51 -11.53 8.65 4.68
N LEU A 52 -12.29 7.65 5.13
CA LEU A 52 -13.75 7.74 5.27
C LEU A 52 -14.21 8.85 6.22
N HIS A 53 -13.39 9.24 7.19
CA HIS A 53 -13.72 10.31 8.14
C HIS A 53 -13.31 11.72 7.66
N GLN A 54 -12.72 11.87 6.47
CA GLN A 54 -12.33 13.19 5.95
C GLN A 54 -13.52 14.04 5.47
N GLY A 55 -14.70 13.45 5.28
CA GLY A 55 -15.90 14.17 4.88
C GLY A 55 -17.05 13.23 4.51
N ASN A 56 -18.28 13.74 4.57
CA ASN A 56 -19.48 12.97 4.20
C ASN A 56 -19.61 12.75 2.68
N ASP A 57 -18.80 13.46 1.89
CA ASP A 57 -18.68 13.42 0.44
C ASP A 57 -17.49 12.57 -0.04
N VAL A 58 -16.79 11.90 0.88
CA VAL A 58 -15.63 11.07 0.58
C VAL A 58 -16.03 9.60 0.42
N VAL A 59 -15.84 9.06 -0.80
CA VAL A 59 -16.15 7.66 -1.12
C VAL A 59 -14.91 6.97 -1.69
N PRO A 60 -14.07 6.33 -0.86
CA PRO A 60 -12.89 5.63 -1.35
C PRO A 60 -13.27 4.35 -2.12
N ILE A 61 -12.46 4.01 -3.14
CA ILE A 61 -12.67 2.85 -4.02
C ILE A 61 -11.51 1.84 -3.93
N PRO A 62 -11.28 1.21 -2.75
CA PRO A 62 -10.15 0.32 -2.56
C PRO A 62 -10.31 -0.96 -3.40
N GLY A 63 -9.40 -1.15 -4.36
CA GLY A 63 -9.34 -2.35 -5.19
C GLY A 63 -8.65 -3.53 -4.48
N THR A 64 -9.08 -4.76 -4.80
CA THR A 64 -8.45 -6.00 -4.32
C THR A 64 -8.74 -7.18 -5.25
N SER A 65 -7.84 -8.15 -5.31
CA SER A 65 -8.04 -9.45 -5.97
C SER A 65 -8.36 -10.60 -4.98
N LYS A 66 -8.36 -10.32 -3.68
CA LYS A 66 -8.53 -11.33 -2.61
C LYS A 66 -9.76 -11.00 -1.76
N ILE A 67 -10.63 -12.01 -1.55
CA ILE A 67 -11.84 -11.88 -0.72
C ILE A 67 -11.49 -11.47 0.72
N LYS A 68 -10.47 -12.05 1.33
CA LYS A 68 -10.03 -11.66 2.69
C LYS A 68 -9.74 -10.16 2.83
N ASN A 69 -9.18 -9.54 1.79
CA ASN A 69 -8.90 -8.11 1.79
C ASN A 69 -10.19 -7.29 1.56
N LEU A 70 -11.16 -7.83 0.82
CA LEU A 70 -12.50 -7.22 0.70
C LEU A 70 -13.17 -7.18 2.08
N ASP A 71 -13.14 -8.27 2.82
CA ASP A 71 -13.69 -8.33 4.18
C ASP A 71 -13.02 -7.32 5.11
N GLN A 72 -11.69 -7.18 5.02
CA GLN A 72 -10.94 -6.15 5.74
C GLN A 72 -11.39 -4.74 5.36
N ASN A 73 -11.51 -4.44 4.07
CA ASN A 73 -11.96 -3.13 3.57
C ASN A 73 -13.37 -2.79 4.09
N ILE A 74 -14.29 -3.76 4.07
CA ILE A 74 -15.65 -3.58 4.62
C ILE A 74 -15.59 -3.30 6.13
N GLY A 75 -14.74 -4.03 6.86
CA GLY A 75 -14.57 -3.83 8.31
C GLY A 75 -14.11 -2.42 8.71
N ALA A 76 -13.47 -1.67 7.82
CA ALA A 76 -13.09 -0.28 8.09
C ALA A 76 -14.30 0.64 8.34
N LEU A 77 -15.47 0.33 7.76
CA LEU A 77 -16.70 1.11 7.94
C LEU A 77 -17.24 1.09 9.37
N SER A 78 -16.90 0.04 10.14
CA SER A 78 -17.31 -0.13 11.53
C SER A 78 -16.48 0.70 12.51
N LEU A 79 -15.32 1.21 12.08
CA LEU A 79 -14.46 2.03 12.93
C LEU A 79 -15.06 3.42 13.09
N LYS A 80 -15.03 3.92 14.32
CA LYS A 80 -15.45 5.27 14.69
C LYS A 80 -14.33 5.95 15.45
N PHE A 81 -13.99 7.15 15.02
CA PHE A 81 -12.92 7.94 15.61
C PHE A 81 -13.48 9.23 16.21
N THR A 82 -12.92 9.63 17.35
CA THR A 82 -13.09 10.99 17.86
C THR A 82 -12.20 11.96 17.09
N GLU A 83 -12.45 13.26 17.21
CA GLU A 83 -11.57 14.29 16.63
C GLU A 83 -10.12 14.17 17.13
N ASN A 84 -9.94 13.77 18.39
CA ASN A 84 -8.62 13.54 18.97
C ASN A 84 -7.93 12.32 18.34
N ASP A 85 -8.65 11.24 18.10
CA ASP A 85 -8.09 10.06 17.42
C ASP A 85 -7.68 10.41 15.98
N LEU A 86 -8.53 11.15 15.25
CA LEU A 86 -8.21 11.60 13.89
C LEU A 86 -6.98 12.50 13.86
N ARG A 87 -6.83 13.40 14.84
CA ARG A 87 -5.64 14.23 14.99
C ARG A 87 -4.40 13.37 15.26
N GLU A 88 -4.47 12.44 16.21
CA GLU A 88 -3.37 11.52 16.54
C GLU A 88 -2.94 10.67 15.34
N ILE A 89 -3.90 10.12 14.59
CA ILE A 89 -3.62 9.34 13.36
C ILE A 89 -2.95 10.21 12.30
N SER A 90 -3.38 11.47 12.14
CA SER A 90 -2.81 12.39 11.17
C SER A 90 -1.39 12.82 11.55
N GLU A 91 -1.14 13.06 12.84
CA GLU A 91 0.16 13.44 13.38
C GLU A 91 1.17 12.29 13.36
N ALA A 92 0.72 11.03 13.33
CA ALA A 92 1.59 9.86 13.21
C ALA A 92 2.28 9.72 11.85
N VAL A 93 1.86 10.48 10.82
CA VAL A 93 2.50 10.47 9.49
C VAL A 93 2.84 11.90 9.07
N PRO A 94 3.87 12.52 9.67
CA PRO A 94 4.36 13.81 9.23
C PRO A 94 4.91 13.71 7.80
N ILE A 95 4.39 14.56 6.91
CA ILE A 95 4.72 14.52 5.46
C ILE A 95 6.22 14.68 5.22
N ASP A 96 6.88 15.52 6.02
CA ASP A 96 8.29 15.86 5.89
C ASP A 96 9.24 14.74 6.33
N ASP A 97 8.76 13.78 7.14
CA ASP A 97 9.59 12.69 7.67
C ASP A 97 9.63 11.47 6.74
N VAL A 98 8.77 11.41 5.72
CA VAL A 98 8.74 10.28 4.77
C VAL A 98 9.93 10.37 3.83
N ALA A 99 10.92 9.49 4.03
CA ALA A 99 12.14 9.43 3.25
C ALA A 99 11.88 8.88 1.83
N GLY A 100 12.30 9.64 0.81
CA GLY A 100 12.20 9.28 -0.60
C GLY A 100 10.98 9.87 -1.32
N SER A 101 11.08 10.05 -2.63
CA SER A 101 9.97 10.54 -3.46
C SER A 101 8.84 9.51 -3.57
N ARG A 102 7.60 9.99 -3.63
CA ARG A 102 6.40 9.17 -3.92
C ARG A 102 6.36 8.67 -5.36
N ASN A 103 7.06 9.35 -6.27
CA ASN A 103 6.93 9.13 -7.71
C ASN A 103 7.65 7.85 -8.13
N TYR A 104 7.05 7.16 -9.09
CA TYR A 104 7.69 6.05 -9.80
C TYR A 104 8.91 6.57 -10.58
N THR A 105 10.05 5.91 -10.41
CA THR A 105 11.32 6.26 -11.05
C THR A 105 11.80 5.18 -12.02
N GLY A 106 10.98 4.17 -12.30
CA GLY A 106 11.33 3.13 -13.27
C GLY A 106 11.31 3.71 -14.68
N SER A 107 12.45 3.66 -15.37
CA SER A 107 12.56 4.00 -16.78
C SER A 107 12.29 2.76 -17.66
N ASP A 108 11.35 2.90 -18.60
CA ASP A 108 11.10 2.27 -19.92
C ASP A 108 11.75 0.94 -20.38
N ASN A 109 12.39 0.13 -19.55
CA ASN A 109 13.11 -1.08 -20.00
C ASN A 109 12.28 -2.37 -19.95
N GLN A 110 10.97 -2.31 -19.81
CA GLN A 110 10.13 -3.52 -19.64
C GLN A 110 9.46 -4.06 -20.90
N SER A 111 9.49 -3.34 -22.03
CA SER A 111 8.66 -3.73 -23.18
C SER A 111 9.19 -4.97 -23.94
N TRP A 112 10.50 -5.21 -23.97
CA TRP A 112 11.09 -6.24 -24.85
C TRP A 112 11.38 -7.58 -24.17
N VAL A 113 11.51 -7.61 -22.84
CA VAL A 113 11.96 -8.79 -22.08
C VAL A 113 11.00 -9.98 -22.23
N PHE A 114 9.70 -9.69 -22.36
CA PHE A 114 8.64 -10.71 -22.47
C PHE A 114 7.89 -10.63 -23.81
N ALA A 115 8.42 -9.90 -24.80
CA ALA A 115 7.85 -9.79 -26.15
C ALA A 115 8.07 -11.07 -26.98
N ASN A 116 7.80 -12.24 -26.38
CA ASN A 116 7.93 -13.54 -27.02
C ASN A 116 6.67 -13.86 -27.82
N THR A 117 6.83 -14.60 -28.91
CA THR A 117 5.72 -15.11 -29.73
C THR A 117 5.59 -16.62 -29.52
N PRO A 118 4.37 -17.17 -29.33
CA PRO A 118 4.18 -18.62 -29.24
C PRO A 118 4.80 -19.34 -30.46
N PRO A 119 5.53 -20.45 -30.26
CA PRO A 119 6.15 -21.18 -31.36
C PRO A 119 5.08 -21.82 -32.27
N LYS A 120 5.40 -21.98 -33.55
CA LYS A 120 4.49 -22.62 -34.53
C LYS A 120 4.26 -24.09 -34.17
N ASP A 121 3.00 -24.52 -34.09
CA ASP A 121 2.64 -25.93 -33.89
C ASP A 121 2.95 -26.75 -35.16
N THR A 122 3.86 -27.73 -35.03
CA THR A 122 4.26 -28.62 -36.13
C THR A 122 3.30 -29.79 -36.35
N ARG A 123 2.29 -29.99 -35.49
CA ARG A 123 1.28 -31.06 -35.62
C ARG A 123 0.04 -30.66 -36.41
N ALA A 124 -0.10 -29.39 -36.78
CA ALA A 124 -1.25 -28.86 -37.50
C ALA A 124 -1.03 -28.72 -39.02
N SER A 125 0.10 -29.20 -39.57
CA SER A 125 0.30 -29.27 -41.02
C SER A 125 -0.18 -30.62 -41.53
N THR A 126 -1.34 -30.58 -42.18
CA THR A 126 -1.91 -31.63 -43.03
C THR A 126 -1.11 -31.80 -44.31
#